data_AF-A0A838WWL0-F1
#
_entry.id   AF-A0A838WWL0-F1
#
_cell.length_a   1.000
_cell.length_b   1.000
_cell.length_c   1.000
_cell.angle_alpha   90.00
_cell.angle_beta   90.00
_cell.angle_gamma   90.00
#
_symmetry.space_group_name_H-M   'P 1'
#
loop_
_entity.id
_entity.type
_entity.pdbx_description
1 polymer ?
#
loop_
_entity_poly.entity_id
_entity_poly.type
_entity_poly.pdbx_seq_one_letter_code
_entity_poly.pdbx_strand_id
1 'polypeptide(L)'
;LQIACRTASSAARPQRASRGLATFNWVTTVDVVLPNTTNAKSRGGKNYRFRSGRLAPEHVEIVDNVSVTSRIACLFDICRYHGRLACLVALESARNTWPELTVVTLLEMSRGLPRAKGLRLFRQVIEASVGTSESALETVVRDLVVRIPGVT
;
A
#
# COMPACT_ATOMS: atom_id res chain seq x y z
N LEU A 1 -17.49 -2.25 15.58
CA LEU A 1 -16.02 -2.43 15.52
C LEU A 1 -15.53 -2.00 14.15
N GLN A 2 -15.10 -0.75 13.99
CA GLN A 2 -14.51 -0.27 12.75
C GLN A 2 -13.12 -0.89 12.64
N ILE A 3 -12.92 -1.79 11.68
CA ILE A 3 -11.62 -2.37 11.37
C ILE A 3 -11.09 -1.58 10.18
N ALA A 4 -9.99 -0.85 10.36
CA ALA A 4 -9.35 -0.16 9.24
C ALA A 4 -8.45 -1.16 8.51
N CYS A 5 -8.80 -1.49 7.27
CA CYS A 5 -7.93 -2.27 6.39
C CYS A 5 -6.72 -1.39 6.03
N ARG A 6 -5.52 -1.76 6.52
CA ARG A 6 -4.24 -1.09 6.22
C ARG A 6 -3.68 -1.53 4.89
N THR A 7 -4.01 -2.75 4.49
CA THR A 7 -3.48 -3.37 3.29
C THR A 7 -4.42 -4.50 2.96
N ALA A 8 -5.26 -4.31 1.95
CA ALA A 8 -6.04 -5.40 1.41
C ALA A 8 -5.50 -5.74 0.04
N SER A 9 -5.46 -7.03 -0.18
CA SER A 9 -5.17 -7.64 -1.45
C SER A 9 -5.97 -8.98 -1.41
N SER A 10 -6.37 -9.55 -2.55
CA SER A 10 -7.56 -10.42 -2.79
C SER A 10 -7.65 -11.90 -2.31
N ALA A 11 -8.76 -12.24 -1.62
CA ALA A 11 -9.52 -13.50 -1.70
C ALA A 11 -11.04 -13.30 -1.41
N ALA A 12 -11.85 -13.26 -2.47
CA ALA A 12 -13.33 -13.34 -2.58
C ALA A 12 -14.28 -12.33 -1.86
N ARG A 13 -13.86 -11.60 -0.82
CA ARG A 13 -14.51 -10.34 -0.36
C ARG A 13 -13.61 -9.09 -0.14
N PRO A 14 -12.29 -9.01 -0.49
CA PRO A 14 -11.43 -7.89 -0.09
C PRO A 14 -11.01 -6.98 -1.26
N GLN A 15 -11.59 -7.18 -2.45
CA GLN A 15 -11.30 -6.36 -3.64
C GLN A 15 -11.70 -4.89 -3.45
N ARG A 16 -12.72 -4.62 -2.62
CA ARG A 16 -13.14 -3.25 -2.26
C ARG A 16 -12.23 -2.62 -1.21
N ALA A 17 -11.68 -3.43 -0.29
CA ALA A 17 -10.75 -2.96 0.73
C ALA A 17 -9.37 -2.60 0.15
N SER A 18 -8.95 -3.23 -0.96
CA SER A 18 -7.68 -2.93 -1.64
C SER A 18 -7.70 -1.64 -2.44
N ARG A 19 -8.81 -0.89 -2.40
CA ARG A 19 -9.07 0.29 -3.24
C ARG A 19 -8.92 -0.02 -4.75
N GLY A 20 -9.08 -1.28 -5.16
CA GLY A 20 -8.93 -1.72 -6.56
C GLY A 20 -7.50 -1.81 -7.09
N LEU A 21 -6.47 -1.69 -6.23
CA LEU A 21 -5.08 -1.68 -6.66
C LEU A 21 -4.56 -3.06 -7.08
N ALA A 22 -3.70 -3.08 -8.11
CA ALA A 22 -2.97 -4.26 -8.51
C ALA A 22 -1.92 -4.67 -7.46
N THR A 23 -1.73 -5.98 -7.30
CA THR A 23 -0.91 -6.56 -6.24
C THR A 23 0.11 -7.54 -6.81
N PHE A 24 1.32 -7.52 -6.26
CA PHE A 24 2.42 -8.36 -6.76
C PHE A 24 2.17 -9.87 -6.59
N ASN A 25 1.64 -10.28 -5.43
CA ASN A 25 1.27 -11.67 -5.16
C ASN A 25 -0.24 -11.83 -5.06
N TRP A 26 -0.74 -13.07 -5.20
CA TRP A 26 -2.07 -13.47 -4.73
C TRP A 26 -2.17 -13.36 -3.22
N VAL A 27 -3.36 -13.08 -2.71
CA VAL A 27 -3.45 -12.56 -1.35
C VAL A 27 -4.40 -13.37 -0.53
N THR A 28 -3.81 -14.15 0.33
CA THR A 28 -4.57 -15.04 1.20
C THR A 28 -4.88 -14.38 2.55
N THR A 29 -4.30 -13.23 2.85
CA THR A 29 -4.37 -12.56 4.17
C THR A 29 -4.46 -11.04 4.02
N VAL A 30 -5.38 -10.42 4.76
CA VAL A 30 -5.56 -8.96 4.83
C VAL A 30 -4.91 -8.39 6.09
N ASP A 31 -4.14 -7.33 5.93
CA ASP A 31 -3.55 -6.60 7.06
C ASP A 31 -4.56 -5.58 7.61
N VAL A 32 -4.89 -5.75 8.89
CA VAL A 32 -5.88 -4.95 9.59
C VAL A 32 -5.29 -4.26 10.82
N VAL A 33 -5.80 -3.08 11.14
CA VAL A 33 -5.47 -2.39 12.38
C VAL A 33 -6.73 -2.07 13.17
N LEU A 34 -6.62 -2.21 14.48
CA LEU A 34 -7.63 -1.76 15.41
C LEU A 34 -7.42 -0.26 15.68
N PRO A 35 -8.43 0.59 15.41
CA PRO A 35 -8.36 2.01 15.73
C PRO A 35 -8.14 2.19 17.24
N ASN A 36 -7.32 3.18 17.61
CA ASN A 36 -7.06 3.58 19.00
C ASN A 36 -6.42 2.52 19.93
N THR A 37 -5.89 1.41 19.40
CA THR A 37 -5.13 0.44 20.22
C THR A 37 -3.73 0.22 19.67
N THR A 38 -2.71 0.46 20.50
CA THR A 38 -1.29 0.25 20.13
C THR A 38 -0.94 -1.23 20.02
N ASN A 39 -1.59 -2.08 20.82
CA ASN A 39 -1.34 -3.51 20.88
C ASN A 39 -2.54 -4.27 20.34
N ALA A 40 -2.38 -4.89 19.17
CA ALA A 40 -3.37 -5.83 18.68
C ALA A 40 -3.26 -7.15 19.46
N LYS A 41 -3.99 -7.27 20.57
CA LYS A 41 -4.20 -8.54 21.27
C LYS A 41 -5.42 -9.30 20.71
N SER A 42 -5.65 -9.26 19.41
CA SER A 42 -6.71 -10.06 18.78
C SER A 42 -6.09 -11.20 17.99
N ARG A 43 -6.45 -12.43 18.35
CA ARG A 43 -6.12 -13.66 17.63
C ARG A 43 -6.44 -13.47 16.15
N GLY A 44 -5.40 -13.42 15.32
CA GLY A 44 -5.56 -13.37 13.87
C GLY A 44 -6.37 -14.57 13.41
N GLY A 45 -7.44 -14.32 12.65
CA GLY A 45 -8.12 -15.38 11.92
C GLY A 45 -7.27 -15.85 10.74
N LYS A 46 -7.64 -16.98 10.10
CA LYS A 46 -6.90 -17.57 8.96
C LYS A 46 -6.58 -16.58 7.84
N ASN A 47 -7.41 -15.54 7.66
CA ASN A 47 -7.31 -14.58 6.57
C ASN A 47 -7.02 -13.14 7.04
N TYR A 48 -6.75 -12.92 8.33
CA TYR A 48 -6.54 -11.57 8.89
C TYR A 48 -5.25 -11.51 9.71
N ARG A 49 -4.39 -10.56 9.37
CA ARG A 49 -3.19 -10.26 10.13
C ARG A 49 -3.35 -8.92 10.82
N PHE A 50 -3.46 -8.95 12.13
CA PHE A 50 -3.52 -7.72 12.91
C PHE A 50 -2.12 -7.11 13.03
N ARG A 51 -2.02 -5.82 12.71
CA ARG A 51 -0.81 -5.02 12.87
C ARG A 51 -0.94 -4.10 14.07
N SER A 52 0.09 -4.06 14.90
CA SER A 52 0.25 -3.07 15.96
C SER A 52 0.68 -1.74 15.36
N GLY A 53 -0.01 -0.65 15.70
CA GLY A 53 0.40 0.69 15.32
C GLY A 53 -0.76 1.67 15.37
N ARG A 54 -0.46 2.91 15.80
CA ARG A 54 -1.43 3.99 15.77
C ARG A 54 -1.77 4.33 14.32
N LEU A 55 -3.06 4.41 14.02
CA LEU A 55 -3.57 5.00 12.80
C LEU A 55 -4.21 6.33 13.20
N ALA A 56 -3.71 7.42 12.64
CA ALA A 56 -4.25 8.74 12.93
C ALA A 56 -5.62 8.89 12.24
N PRO A 57 -6.61 9.59 12.84
CA PRO A 57 -7.96 9.71 12.28
C PRO A 57 -7.99 10.24 10.84
N GLU A 58 -7.07 11.14 10.48
CA GLU A 58 -6.89 11.69 9.14
C GLU A 58 -6.45 10.66 8.09
N HIS A 59 -6.05 9.47 8.52
CA HIS A 59 -5.70 8.35 7.65
C HIS A 59 -6.78 7.26 7.65
N VAL A 60 -7.98 7.54 8.17
CA VAL A 60 -9.14 6.67 8.09
C VAL A 60 -10.14 7.26 7.10
N GLU A 61 -10.42 6.51 6.03
CA GLU A 61 -11.45 6.82 5.04
C GLU A 61 -12.59 5.79 5.16
N ILE A 62 -13.80 6.16 4.73
CA ILE A 62 -14.92 5.21 4.60
C ILE A 62 -15.16 4.98 3.11
N VAL A 63 -15.05 3.72 2.68
CA VAL A 63 -15.33 3.29 1.30
C VAL A 63 -16.32 2.14 1.39
N ASP A 64 -17.47 2.24 0.71
CA ASP A 64 -18.54 1.23 0.72
C ASP A 64 -18.95 0.79 2.15
N ASN A 65 -19.09 1.75 3.07
CA ASN A 65 -19.39 1.52 4.50
C ASN A 65 -18.32 0.73 5.28
N VAL A 66 -17.11 0.60 4.73
CA VAL A 66 -15.96 -0.03 5.37
C VAL A 66 -14.88 1.00 5.66
N SER A 67 -14.34 0.98 6.88
CA SER A 67 -13.18 1.80 7.24
C SER A 67 -11.93 1.26 6.53
N VAL A 68 -11.26 2.10 5.77
CA VAL A 68 -10.00 1.78 5.07
C VAL A 68 -8.95 2.84 5.39
N THR A 69 -7.68 2.50 5.24
CA THR A 69 -6.64 3.53 5.33
C THR A 69 -6.67 4.48 4.14
N SER A 70 -6.23 5.71 4.36
CA SER A 70 -5.98 6.67 3.28
C SER A 70 -5.02 6.11 2.22
N ARG A 71 -5.09 6.66 1.01
CA ARG A 71 -4.25 6.23 -0.14
C ARG A 71 -2.77 6.14 0.22
N ILE A 72 -2.24 7.21 0.80
CA ILE A 72 -0.82 7.32 1.14
C ILE A 72 -0.43 6.36 2.27
N ALA A 73 -1.28 6.18 3.28
CA ALA A 73 -1.04 5.24 4.37
C ALA A 73 -1.08 3.79 3.88
N CYS A 74 -2.00 3.45 2.98
CA CYS A 74 -2.09 2.14 2.34
C CYS A 74 -0.80 1.81 1.57
N LEU A 75 -0.38 2.69 0.65
CA LEU A 75 0.85 2.52 -0.14
C LEU A 75 2.09 2.42 0.76
N PHE A 76 2.16 3.22 1.82
CA PHE A 76 3.23 3.14 2.80
C PHE A 76 3.25 1.80 3.56
N ASP A 77 2.09 1.30 3.99
CA ASP A 77 1.99 0.01 4.68
C ASP A 77 2.34 -1.17 3.74
N ILE A 78 2.00 -1.09 2.44
CA ILE A 78 2.48 -2.05 1.43
C ILE A 78 4.01 -2.07 1.42
N CYS A 79 4.65 -0.90 1.33
CA CYS A 79 6.10 -0.78 1.36
C CYS A 79 6.71 -1.38 2.63
N ARG A 80 6.10 -1.06 3.78
CA ARG A 80 6.59 -1.45 5.10
C ARG A 80 6.50 -2.95 5.35
N TYR A 81 5.42 -3.61 4.91
CA TYR A 81 5.15 -5.01 5.27
C TYR A 81 5.41 -6.00 4.14
N HIS A 82 5.35 -5.56 2.88
CA HIS A 82 5.46 -6.43 1.70
C HIS A 82 6.70 -6.12 0.83
N GLY A 83 7.46 -5.07 1.18
CA GLY A 83 8.74 -4.74 0.58
C GLY A 83 8.65 -3.87 -0.68
N ARG A 84 9.82 -3.62 -1.28
CA ARG A 84 9.99 -2.63 -2.35
C ARG A 84 9.18 -2.94 -3.61
N LEU A 85 9.26 -4.17 -4.12
CA LEU A 85 8.64 -4.54 -5.40
C LEU A 85 7.11 -4.52 -5.32
N ALA A 86 6.55 -5.05 -4.23
CA ALA A 86 5.10 -4.98 -3.97
C ALA A 86 4.61 -3.53 -3.87
N CYS A 87 5.41 -2.66 -3.24
CA CYS A 87 5.12 -1.23 -3.18
C CYS A 87 5.13 -0.58 -4.57
N LEU A 88 6.13 -0.89 -5.39
CA LEU A 88 6.24 -0.30 -6.73
C LEU A 88 5.03 -0.67 -7.59
N VAL A 89 4.64 -1.96 -7.61
CA VAL A 89 3.45 -2.43 -8.33
C VAL A 89 2.18 -1.71 -7.87
N ALA A 90 1.96 -1.61 -6.56
CA ALA A 90 0.78 -0.93 -6.03
C ALA A 90 0.80 0.57 -6.34
N LEU A 91 1.98 1.18 -6.34
CA LEU A 91 2.15 2.59 -6.65
C LEU A 91 1.87 2.88 -8.12
N GLU A 92 2.44 2.10 -9.04
CA GLU A 92 2.17 2.23 -10.49
C GLU A 92 0.68 2.09 -10.77
N SER A 93 0.04 1.07 -10.19
CA SER A 93 -1.41 0.88 -10.32
C SER A 93 -2.20 2.06 -9.73
N ALA A 94 -1.80 2.61 -8.58
CA ALA A 94 -2.45 3.76 -7.98
C ALA A 94 -2.32 5.01 -8.84
N ARG A 95 -1.16 5.24 -9.46
CA ARG A 95 -0.91 6.37 -10.35
C ARG A 95 -1.67 6.26 -11.67
N ASN A 96 -1.84 5.04 -12.18
CA ASN A 96 -2.68 4.78 -13.36
C ASN A 96 -4.18 4.95 -13.05
N THR A 97 -4.62 4.52 -11.86
CA THR A 97 -6.03 4.65 -11.43
C THR A 97 -6.41 6.08 -11.04
N TRP A 98 -5.48 6.81 -10.43
CA TRP A 98 -5.68 8.16 -9.90
C TRP A 98 -4.58 9.09 -10.44
N PRO A 99 -4.80 9.70 -11.62
CA PRO A 99 -3.81 10.55 -12.28
C PRO A 99 -3.33 11.74 -11.45
N GLU A 100 -4.09 12.16 -10.43
CA GLU A 100 -3.68 13.20 -9.48
C GLU A 100 -2.53 12.78 -8.55
N LEU A 101 -2.25 11.49 -8.45
CA LEU A 101 -1.11 10.94 -7.71
C LEU A 101 0.18 11.03 -8.55
N THR A 102 0.68 12.24 -8.70
CA THR A 102 2.00 12.49 -9.28
C THR A 102 3.10 12.21 -8.24
N VAL A 103 4.36 12.09 -8.71
CA VAL A 103 5.52 11.98 -7.82
C VAL A 103 5.54 13.12 -6.79
N VAL A 104 5.26 14.34 -7.25
CA VAL A 104 5.24 15.54 -6.39
C VAL A 104 4.16 15.45 -5.32
N THR A 105 2.92 15.10 -5.70
CA THR A 105 1.81 15.01 -4.73
C THR A 105 2.03 13.87 -3.74
N LEU A 106 2.54 12.73 -4.18
CA LEU A 106 2.88 11.60 -3.31
C LEU A 106 4.00 11.92 -2.32
N LEU A 107 5.04 12.64 -2.76
CA LEU A 107 6.11 13.09 -1.86
C LEU A 107 5.58 14.08 -0.81
N GLU A 108 4.70 15.00 -1.21
CA GLU A 108 4.06 15.94 -0.27
C GLU A 108 3.19 15.19 0.75
N MET A 109 2.32 14.30 0.29
CA MET A 109 1.49 13.47 1.16
C MET A 109 2.35 12.61 2.12
N SER A 110 3.52 12.16 1.68
CA SER A 110 4.46 11.36 2.50
C SER A 110 5.03 12.13 3.69
N ARG A 111 4.91 13.46 3.74
CA ARG A 111 5.34 14.29 4.88
C ARG A 111 4.40 14.16 6.08
N GLY A 112 3.12 13.89 5.82
CA GLY A 112 2.11 13.65 6.86
C GLY A 112 2.19 12.25 7.49
N LEU A 113 2.99 11.34 6.91
CA LEU A 113 3.14 9.99 7.43
C LEU A 113 3.95 9.95 8.74
N PRO A 114 3.65 9.00 9.65
CA PRO A 114 4.45 8.82 10.86
C PRO A 114 5.88 8.39 10.51
N ARG A 115 6.84 8.84 11.33
CA ARG A 115 8.22 8.35 11.26
C ARG A 115 8.25 6.87 11.64
N ALA A 116 8.38 6.01 10.64
CA ALA A 116 8.44 4.56 10.82
C ALA A 116 9.41 3.90 9.84
N LYS A 117 9.81 2.67 10.17
CA LYS A 117 10.64 1.83 9.29
C LYS A 117 9.97 1.72 7.91
N GLY A 118 10.75 1.95 6.86
CA GLY A 118 10.28 1.91 5.47
C GLY A 118 10.01 3.29 4.86
N LEU A 119 9.95 4.39 5.62
CA LEU A 119 9.60 5.70 5.04
C LEU A 119 10.63 6.20 4.02
N ARG A 120 11.93 5.98 4.29
CA ARG A 120 12.99 6.31 3.32
C ARG A 120 12.85 5.48 2.04
N LEU A 121 12.64 4.18 2.18
CA LEU A 121 12.44 3.28 1.05
C LEU A 121 11.21 3.68 0.24
N PHE A 122 10.12 4.04 0.93
CA PHE A 122 8.88 4.47 0.30
C PHE A 122 9.08 5.71 -0.56
N ARG A 123 9.80 6.73 -0.08
CA ARG A 123 10.14 7.92 -0.87
C ARG A 123 10.99 7.58 -2.09
N GLN A 124 11.99 6.70 -1.93
CA GLN A 124 12.80 6.23 -3.06
C GLN A 124 11.96 5.48 -4.11
N VAL A 125 10.96 4.71 -3.70
CA VAL A 125 10.04 4.03 -4.62
C VAL A 125 9.13 5.03 -5.32
N ILE A 126 8.68 6.09 -4.63
CA ILE A 126 7.92 7.17 -5.25
C ILE A 126 8.73 7.85 -6.35
N GLU A 127 9.97 8.23 -6.06
CA GLU A 127 10.88 8.87 -7.03
C GLU A 127 11.18 7.97 -8.23
N ALA A 128 11.31 6.66 -8.01
CA ALA A 128 11.59 5.69 -9.08
C ALA A 128 10.34 5.29 -9.90
N SER A 129 9.14 5.67 -9.46
CA SER A 129 7.91 5.30 -10.15
C SER A 129 7.68 6.16 -11.39
N VAL A 130 7.09 5.57 -12.42
CA VAL A 130 6.88 6.23 -13.71
C VAL A 130 5.40 6.53 -13.95
N GLY A 131 4.50 5.69 -13.47
CA GLY A 131 3.06 5.89 -13.57
C GLY A 131 2.49 5.55 -14.94
N THR A 132 3.22 4.81 -15.76
CA THR A 132 2.80 4.41 -17.13
C THR A 132 2.55 2.92 -17.25
N SER A 133 2.83 2.13 -16.21
CA SER A 133 2.67 0.68 -16.30
C SER A 133 1.20 0.29 -16.16
N GLU A 134 0.71 -0.47 -17.13
CA GLU A 134 -0.69 -0.90 -17.20
C GLU A 134 -0.91 -2.23 -16.49
N SER A 135 0.16 -2.97 -16.16
CA SER A 135 0.08 -4.23 -15.43
C SER A 135 1.19 -4.40 -14.40
N ALA A 136 0.90 -5.22 -13.37
CA ALA A 136 1.87 -5.59 -12.35
C ALA A 136 3.13 -6.29 -12.94
N LEU A 137 2.95 -7.13 -13.96
CA LEU A 137 4.06 -7.83 -14.61
C LEU A 137 4.96 -6.87 -15.39
N GLU A 138 4.37 -5.90 -16.09
CA GLU A 138 5.13 -4.86 -16.79
C GLU A 138 5.99 -4.06 -15.82
N THR A 139 5.45 -3.67 -14.67
CA THR A 139 6.21 -2.99 -13.60
C THR A 139 7.38 -3.85 -13.11
N VAL A 140 7.17 -5.15 -12.92
CA VAL A 140 8.21 -6.09 -12.45
C VAL A 140 9.32 -6.24 -13.49
N VAL A 141 8.95 -6.43 -14.76
CA VAL A 141 9.91 -6.56 -15.86
C VAL A 141 10.71 -5.27 -16.02
N ARG A 142 10.05 -4.11 -15.97
CA ARG A 142 10.71 -2.81 -16.03
C ARG A 142 11.71 -2.62 -14.89
N ASP A 143 11.32 -2.94 -13.66
CA ASP A 143 12.22 -2.85 -12.50
C ASP A 143 13.43 -3.78 -12.65
N LEU A 144 13.25 -4.95 -13.28
CA LEU A 144 14.34 -5.88 -13.57
C LEU A 144 15.29 -5.30 -14.62
N VAL A 145 14.75 -4.80 -15.75
CA VAL A 145 15.54 -4.25 -16.86
C VAL A 145 16.41 -3.09 -16.41
N VAL A 146 15.86 -2.15 -15.63
CA VAL A 146 16.60 -0.99 -15.10
C VAL A 146 17.78 -1.40 -14.20
N ARG A 147 17.77 -2.62 -13.65
CA ARG A 147 18.85 -3.13 -12.79
C ARG A 147 19.93 -3.90 -13.55
N ILE A 148 19.73 -4.18 -14.84
CA ILE A 148 20.72 -4.89 -15.66
C ILE A 148 21.84 -3.90 -16.02
N PRO A 149 23.11 -4.16 -15.63
CA PRO A 149 24.22 -3.30 -15.99
C PRO A 149 24.37 -3.20 -17.51
N GLY A 150 24.43 -1.98 -18.04
CA GLY A 150 24.65 -1.72 -19.48
C GLY A 150 23.37 -1.59 -20.32
N VAL A 151 22.18 -1.65 -19.71
CA VAL A 151 20.92 -1.32 -20.38
C VAL A 151 20.43 0.01 -19.81
N THR A 152 20.61 1.09 -20.59
CA THR A 152 20.04 2.43 -20.36
C THR A 152 19.07 2.80 -21.46
#